data_AF-A0AAV8YQN7-F1
#
_entry.id   AF-A0AAV8YQN7-F1
#
_cell.length_a   1.000
_cell.length_b   1.000
_cell.length_c   1.000
_cell.angle_alpha   90.00
_cell.angle_beta   90.00
_cell.angle_gamma   90.00
#
_symmetry.space_group_name_H-M   'P 1'
#
loop_
_entity.id
_entity.type
_entity.pdbx_description
1 polymer ?
#
loop_
_entity_poly.entity_id
_entity_poly.type
_entity_poly.pdbx_seq_one_letter_code
_entity_poly.pdbx_strand_id
1 'polypeptide(L)'
;MLMDVAKTGSNLLDSSQHPSWRDLSYKEQMSVATSLLIGLEENAFLLADTVMSKKTVDKEFKNILLSVRVLDTKSLTTERFPSGNLKSGWRASNDSIELPKGALLENSDGNLVRLVFVAFDRLEEILQWQSDLGPNSNNVTKILNSKVISASLGKGRHIQLKEPVKLTLKHLKTENVSNPTCVFWDYYDKLLVGGRVSL
;
A
#
# COMPACT_ATOMS: atom_id res chain seq x y z
N MET A 1 18.84 7.81 2.32
CA MET A 1 17.77 8.34 1.45
C MET A 1 16.45 7.60 1.65
N LEU A 2 16.21 6.39 1.11
CA LEU A 2 14.92 5.69 1.31
C LEU A 2 14.54 5.51 2.79
N MET A 3 15.51 5.13 3.64
CA MET A 3 15.26 4.94 5.07
C MET A 3 14.79 6.23 5.76
N ASP A 4 15.32 7.37 5.35
CA ASP A 4 15.00 8.68 5.92
C ASP A 4 13.62 9.16 5.44
N VAL A 5 13.28 8.89 4.18
CA VAL A 5 11.94 9.13 3.62
C VAL A 5 10.90 8.28 4.34
N ALA A 6 11.15 6.97 4.50
CA ALA A 6 10.26 6.06 5.20
C ALA A 6 10.14 6.41 6.70
N LYS A 7 11.22 6.84 7.35
CA LYS A 7 11.19 7.34 8.73
C LYS A 7 10.35 8.62 8.85
N THR A 8 10.53 9.56 7.93
CA THR A 8 9.75 10.80 7.89
C THR A 8 8.27 10.50 7.66
N GLY A 9 7.96 9.64 6.69
CA GLY A 9 6.61 9.14 6.46
C GLY A 9 6.00 8.49 7.70
N SER A 10 6.74 7.60 8.35
CA SER A 10 6.30 6.98 9.61
C SER A 10 6.03 8.01 10.69
N ASN A 11 6.85 9.07 10.81
CA ASN A 11 6.62 10.14 11.79
C ASN A 11 5.39 10.99 11.43
N LEU A 12 5.14 11.26 10.15
CA LEU A 12 3.93 11.97 9.71
C LEU A 12 2.66 11.19 10.03
N LEU A 13 2.71 9.86 10.03
CA LEU A 13 1.61 8.99 10.45
C LEU A 13 1.51 8.83 11.98
N ASP A 14 2.33 9.54 12.76
CA ASP A 14 2.24 9.46 14.21
C ASP A 14 0.90 9.99 14.74
N SER A 15 0.37 9.37 15.80
CA SER A 15 -0.88 9.85 16.41
C SER A 15 -0.74 11.27 16.94
N SER A 16 0.47 11.70 17.32
CA SER A 16 0.77 13.09 17.69
C SER A 16 0.56 14.08 16.55
N GLN A 17 0.64 13.64 15.29
CA GLN A 17 0.47 14.49 14.10
C GLN A 17 -0.98 14.58 13.62
N HIS A 18 -1.88 13.79 14.20
CA HIS A 18 -3.27 13.74 13.79
C HIS A 18 -4.00 15.10 13.85
N PRO A 19 -3.75 16.00 14.83
CA PRO A 19 -4.30 17.35 14.80
C PRO A 19 -3.89 18.14 13.54
N SER A 20 -2.61 18.10 13.15
CA SER A 20 -2.12 18.78 11.94
C SER A 20 -2.74 18.24 10.65
N TRP A 21 -3.06 16.95 10.61
CA TRP A 21 -3.79 16.38 9.48
C TRP A 21 -5.24 16.87 9.40
N ARG A 22 -5.89 17.11 10.54
CA ARG A 22 -7.26 17.64 10.61
C ARG A 22 -7.36 19.13 10.29
N ASP A 23 -6.25 19.87 10.39
CA ASP A 23 -6.18 21.28 10.00
C ASP A 23 -6.21 21.45 8.47
N LEU A 24 -5.93 20.39 7.69
CA LEU A 24 -5.97 20.40 6.24
C LEU A 24 -7.41 20.21 5.73
N SER A 25 -7.73 20.87 4.61
CA SER A 25 -8.94 20.53 3.86
C SER A 25 -8.83 19.11 3.28
N TYR A 26 -9.98 18.50 2.95
CA TYR A 26 -10.03 17.18 2.29
C TYR A 26 -9.06 17.08 1.10
N LYS A 27 -9.08 18.08 0.21
CA LYS A 27 -8.25 18.09 -1.00
C LYS A 27 -6.76 18.16 -0.67
N GLU A 28 -6.37 18.95 0.32
CA GLU A 28 -4.99 19.04 0.79
C GLU A 28 -4.55 17.74 1.45
N GLN A 29 -5.38 17.17 2.33
CA GLN A 29 -5.13 15.90 2.99
C GLN A 29 -4.88 14.77 1.98
N MET A 30 -5.76 14.62 0.97
CA MET A 30 -5.59 13.60 -0.08
C MET A 30 -4.34 13.87 -0.92
N SER A 31 -4.02 15.14 -1.20
CA SER A 31 -2.82 15.49 -1.96
C SER A 31 -1.54 15.18 -1.20
N VAL A 32 -1.46 15.51 0.09
CA VAL A 32 -0.28 15.23 0.92
C VAL A 32 -0.13 13.72 1.14
N ALA A 33 -1.23 13.00 1.39
CA ALA A 33 -1.20 11.55 1.50
C ALA A 33 -0.74 10.89 0.19
N THR A 34 -1.22 11.37 -0.96
CA THR A 34 -0.77 10.91 -2.28
C THR A 34 0.72 11.16 -2.50
N SER A 35 1.22 12.36 -2.18
CA SER A 35 2.65 12.67 -2.29
C SER A 35 3.50 11.79 -1.38
N LEU A 36 3.02 11.45 -0.19
CA LEU A 36 3.70 10.51 0.71
C LEU A 36 3.80 9.11 0.08
N LEU A 37 2.70 8.59 -0.45
CA LEU A 37 2.65 7.26 -1.09
C LEU A 37 3.59 7.18 -2.30
N ILE A 38 3.49 8.16 -3.21
CA ILE A 38 4.35 8.27 -4.40
C ILE A 38 5.82 8.40 -4.00
N GLY A 39 6.12 9.29 -3.04
CA GLY A 39 7.49 9.52 -2.59
C GLY A 39 8.14 8.28 -1.98
N LEU A 40 7.40 7.50 -1.19
CA LEU A 40 7.88 6.22 -0.67
C LEU A 40 8.14 5.20 -1.79
N GLU A 41 7.19 5.06 -2.71
CA GLU A 41 7.28 4.11 -3.83
C GLU A 41 8.47 4.41 -4.74
N GLU A 42 8.62 5.67 -5.18
CA GLU A 42 9.69 6.07 -6.10
C GLU A 42 11.07 5.91 -5.46
N ASN A 43 11.23 6.32 -4.20
CA ASN A 43 12.50 6.11 -3.50
C ASN A 43 12.80 4.62 -3.27
N ALA A 44 11.77 3.78 -3.14
CA ALA A 44 11.93 2.34 -2.98
C ALA A 44 12.39 1.68 -4.29
N PHE A 45 11.84 2.10 -5.43
CA PHE A 45 12.30 1.64 -6.74
C PHE A 45 13.69 2.14 -7.09
N LEU A 46 14.04 3.40 -6.77
CA LEU A 46 15.41 3.89 -6.91
C LEU A 46 16.40 2.98 -6.18
N LEU A 47 16.07 2.49 -4.98
CA LEU A 47 16.91 1.49 -4.29
C LEU A 47 16.94 0.16 -5.04
N ALA A 48 15.79 -0.35 -5.47
CA ALA A 48 15.69 -1.64 -6.18
C ALA A 48 16.50 -1.64 -7.50
N ASP A 49 16.56 -0.51 -8.19
CA ASP A 49 17.24 -0.36 -9.47
C ASP A 49 18.77 -0.36 -9.33
N THR A 50 19.29 0.05 -8.17
CA THR A 50 20.73 -0.07 -7.87
C THR A 50 21.20 -1.51 -7.64
N VAL A 51 20.26 -2.45 -7.47
CA VAL A 51 20.55 -3.84 -7.11
C VAL A 51 20.52 -4.73 -8.34
N MET A 52 21.66 -5.38 -8.62
CA MET A 52 21.87 -6.22 -9.82
C MET A 52 21.72 -7.73 -9.55
N SER A 53 21.32 -8.12 -8.34
CA SER A 53 21.20 -9.52 -7.94
C SER A 53 20.09 -9.71 -6.92
N LYS A 54 19.70 -10.96 -6.65
CA LYS A 54 18.64 -11.26 -5.70
C LYS A 54 18.94 -10.64 -4.32
N LYS A 55 18.02 -9.79 -3.83
CA LYS A 55 18.14 -9.11 -2.54
C LYS A 55 16.77 -8.78 -1.98
N THR A 56 16.62 -8.95 -0.68
CA THR A 56 15.45 -8.47 0.07
C THR A 56 15.93 -7.50 1.14
N VAL A 57 15.29 -6.34 1.21
CA VAL A 57 15.51 -5.31 2.23
C VAL A 57 14.20 -5.07 2.94
N ASP A 58 14.08 -5.62 4.15
CA ASP A 58 12.93 -5.39 5.02
C ASP A 58 13.28 -4.33 6.07
N LYS A 59 12.35 -3.39 6.27
CA LYS A 59 12.50 -2.29 7.22
C LYS A 59 11.20 -2.03 7.93
N GLU A 60 11.28 -2.02 9.25
CA GLU A 60 10.18 -1.72 10.13
C GLU A 60 10.42 -0.37 10.80
N PHE A 61 9.42 0.48 10.73
CA PHE A 61 9.29 1.74 11.46
C PHE A 61 8.03 1.67 12.32
N LYS A 62 7.78 2.71 13.13
CA LYS A 62 6.63 2.74 14.04
C LYS A 62 5.29 2.55 13.32
N ASN A 63 5.12 3.18 12.16
CA ASN A 63 3.85 3.24 11.43
C ASN A 63 3.97 2.81 9.96
N ILE A 64 5.14 2.33 9.54
CA ILE A 64 5.39 1.84 8.17
C ILE A 64 6.23 0.57 8.25
N LEU A 65 5.80 -0.45 7.52
CA LEU A 65 6.59 -1.64 7.23
C LEU A 65 6.86 -1.68 5.73
N LEU A 66 8.13 -1.69 5.35
CA LEU A 66 8.61 -1.61 3.97
C LEU A 66 9.41 -2.87 3.62
N SER A 67 9.14 -3.47 2.46
CA SER A 67 9.93 -4.57 1.89
C SER A 67 10.26 -4.26 0.44
N VAL A 68 11.55 -4.10 0.14
CA VAL A 68 12.06 -3.96 -1.23
C VAL A 68 12.71 -5.27 -1.64
N ARG A 69 12.21 -5.91 -2.70
CA ARG A 69 12.65 -7.23 -3.16
C ARG A 69 13.08 -7.17 -4.62
N VAL A 70 14.29 -7.67 -4.86
CA VAL A 70 14.80 -8.02 -6.18
C VAL A 70 14.91 -9.54 -6.22
N LEU A 71 14.13 -10.17 -7.10
CA LEU A 71 13.97 -11.62 -7.17
C LEU A 71 14.53 -12.14 -8.49
N ASP A 72 15.14 -13.32 -8.47
CA ASP A 72 15.61 -13.99 -9.69
C ASP A 72 14.48 -14.87 -10.27
N THR A 73 14.17 -14.68 -11.56
CA THR A 73 13.10 -15.40 -12.26
C THR A 73 13.25 -16.93 -12.22
N LYS A 74 14.49 -17.45 -12.12
CA LYS A 74 14.77 -18.89 -12.05
C LYS A 74 14.33 -19.50 -10.71
N SER A 75 14.33 -18.72 -9.64
CA SER A 75 13.97 -19.16 -8.29
C SER A 75 12.63 -18.61 -7.80
N LEU A 76 11.84 -18.05 -8.72
CA LEU A 76 10.64 -17.28 -8.40
C LEU A 76 9.48 -18.16 -7.95
N THR A 77 8.85 -17.75 -6.87
CA THR A 77 7.66 -18.37 -6.27
C THR A 77 6.58 -17.31 -6.05
N THR A 78 5.39 -17.73 -5.61
CA THR A 78 4.40 -16.78 -5.09
C THR A 78 4.99 -16.00 -3.93
N GLU A 79 4.90 -14.68 -3.99
CA GLU A 79 5.41 -13.79 -2.96
C GLU A 79 4.30 -13.41 -2.00
N ARG A 80 4.61 -13.39 -0.70
CA ARG A 80 3.70 -12.95 0.35
C ARG A 80 4.32 -11.83 1.19
N PHE A 81 3.49 -10.87 1.55
CA PHE A 81 3.85 -9.80 2.47
C PHE A 81 2.69 -9.49 3.43
N PRO A 82 2.95 -9.19 4.72
CA PRO A 82 4.21 -9.42 5.43
C PRO A 82 4.63 -10.90 5.38
N SER A 83 5.94 -11.16 5.27
CA SER A 83 6.46 -12.53 5.18
C SER A 83 6.59 -13.16 6.57
N GLY A 84 6.47 -14.49 6.67
CA GLY A 84 6.44 -15.20 7.96
C GLY A 84 7.73 -15.11 8.79
N ASN A 85 8.84 -14.66 8.21
CA ASN A 85 10.11 -14.34 8.88
C ASN A 85 10.12 -12.96 9.55
N LEU A 86 9.16 -12.08 9.23
CA LEU A 86 9.02 -10.72 9.76
C LEU A 86 8.23 -10.67 11.08
N LYS A 87 7.99 -11.85 11.69
CA LYS A 87 6.99 -12.10 12.74
C LYS A 87 7.27 -11.50 14.13
N SER A 88 8.33 -10.72 14.36
CA SER A 88 8.62 -10.24 15.72
C SER A 88 8.19 -8.81 16.04
N GLY A 89 8.09 -7.90 15.07
CA GLY A 89 7.90 -6.46 15.34
C GLY A 89 6.56 -5.86 14.90
N TRP A 90 6.17 -6.08 13.63
CA TRP A 90 4.97 -5.45 13.06
C TRP A 90 3.68 -6.00 13.68
N ARG A 91 3.03 -5.19 14.52
CA ARG A 91 1.80 -5.53 15.25
C ARG A 91 0.59 -4.70 14.82
N ALA A 92 0.75 -3.82 13.84
CA ALA A 92 -0.32 -2.92 13.43
C ALA A 92 -1.50 -3.65 12.75
N SER A 93 -1.24 -4.71 11.99
CA SER A 93 -2.29 -5.56 11.42
C SER A 93 -1.82 -6.96 11.05
N ASN A 94 -2.80 -7.85 10.85
CA ASN A 94 -2.61 -9.19 10.29
C ASN A 94 -2.97 -9.22 8.79
N ASP A 95 -2.91 -8.06 8.13
CA ASP A 95 -3.24 -7.95 6.72
C ASP A 95 -2.15 -8.61 5.87
N SER A 96 -2.53 -9.12 4.71
CA SER A 96 -1.55 -9.70 3.80
C SER A 96 -1.93 -9.54 2.34
N ILE A 97 -0.88 -9.51 1.52
CA ILE A 97 -0.92 -9.51 0.07
C ILE A 97 -0.14 -10.72 -0.43
N GLU A 98 -0.70 -11.42 -1.39
CA GLU A 98 -0.10 -12.54 -2.10
C GLU A 98 -0.06 -12.24 -3.60
N LEU A 99 1.15 -12.24 -4.17
CA LEU A 99 1.40 -12.05 -5.59
C LEU A 99 1.75 -13.38 -6.24
N PRO A 100 0.93 -13.88 -7.17
CA PRO A 100 1.18 -15.16 -7.80
C PRO A 100 2.41 -15.09 -8.71
N LYS A 101 3.11 -16.22 -8.84
CA LYS A 101 4.30 -16.35 -9.68
C LYS A 101 4.06 -15.87 -11.13
N GLY A 102 2.90 -16.16 -11.71
CA GLY A 102 2.56 -15.75 -13.07
C GLY A 102 2.60 -14.23 -13.25
N ALA A 103 1.95 -13.49 -12.34
CA ALA A 103 1.97 -12.03 -12.34
C ALA A 103 3.39 -11.45 -12.18
N LEU A 104 4.24 -12.09 -11.38
CA LEU A 104 5.64 -11.68 -11.19
C LEU A 104 6.48 -11.92 -12.44
N LEU A 105 6.32 -13.06 -13.11
CA LEU A 105 7.05 -13.39 -14.36
C LEU A 105 6.68 -12.44 -15.49
N GLU A 106 5.39 -12.11 -15.65
CA GLU A 106 4.93 -11.17 -16.67
C GLU A 106 5.50 -9.77 -16.48
N ASN A 107 5.86 -9.43 -15.24
CA ASN A 107 6.43 -8.15 -14.85
C ASN A 107 7.94 -8.18 -14.59
N SER A 108 8.64 -9.20 -15.10
CA SER A 108 10.10 -9.25 -15.03
C SER A 108 10.76 -8.26 -16.00
N ASP A 109 11.93 -7.78 -15.60
CA ASP A 109 12.88 -7.02 -16.40
C ASP A 109 14.14 -7.88 -16.55
N GLY A 110 14.31 -8.48 -17.73
CA GLY A 110 15.32 -9.52 -17.95
C GLY A 110 15.11 -10.73 -17.03
N ASN A 111 16.13 -11.07 -16.25
CA ASN A 111 16.13 -12.18 -15.29
C ASN A 111 15.73 -11.77 -13.86
N LEU A 112 15.33 -10.51 -13.66
CA LEU A 112 15.00 -9.98 -12.34
C LEU A 112 13.55 -9.49 -12.28
N VAL A 113 12.94 -9.61 -11.10
CA VAL A 113 11.65 -8.98 -10.77
C VAL A 113 11.91 -8.02 -9.62
N ARG A 114 11.51 -6.76 -9.77
CA ARG A 114 11.60 -5.73 -8.74
C ARG A 114 10.22 -5.47 -8.16
N LEU A 115 10.13 -5.54 -6.84
CA LEU A 115 8.88 -5.53 -6.10
C LEU A 115 9.05 -4.68 -4.85
N VAL A 116 8.08 -3.83 -4.58
CA VAL A 116 8.00 -3.03 -3.36
C VAL A 116 6.69 -3.39 -2.66
N PHE A 117 6.77 -3.69 -1.38
CA PHE A 117 5.60 -3.80 -0.51
C PHE A 117 5.66 -2.77 0.59
N VAL A 118 4.51 -2.21 0.94
CA VAL A 118 4.37 -1.30 2.07
C VAL A 118 3.11 -1.63 2.85
N ALA A 119 3.20 -1.78 4.17
CA ALA A 119 2.06 -1.76 5.07
C ALA A 119 2.11 -0.51 5.93
N PHE A 120 0.96 0.12 6.13
CA PHE A 120 0.83 1.36 6.87
C PHE A 120 -0.01 1.14 8.13
N ASP A 121 0.37 1.81 9.21
CA ASP A 121 -0.49 2.01 10.38
C ASP A 121 -1.02 3.45 10.38
N ARG A 122 -2.32 3.61 10.62
CA ARG A 122 -3.06 4.88 10.74
C ARG A 122 -3.21 5.69 9.46
N LEU A 123 -2.70 5.22 8.32
CA LEU A 123 -2.99 5.86 7.04
C LEU A 123 -4.50 5.85 6.74
N GLU A 124 -5.23 4.85 7.21
CA GLU A 124 -6.68 4.75 7.06
C GLU A 124 -7.47 5.85 7.78
N GLU A 125 -6.86 6.50 8.78
CA GLU A 125 -7.47 7.63 9.49
C GLU A 125 -7.31 8.95 8.72
N ILE A 126 -6.37 8.97 7.77
CA ILE A 126 -6.04 10.12 6.94
C ILE A 126 -6.76 10.02 5.59
N LEU A 127 -6.80 8.83 4.99
CA LEU A 127 -7.51 8.60 3.73
C LEU A 127 -9.02 8.61 3.96
N GLN A 128 -9.69 9.62 3.42
CA GLN A 128 -11.12 9.79 3.58
C GLN A 128 -11.85 9.42 2.30
N TRP A 129 -12.96 8.69 2.45
CA TRP A 129 -13.91 8.50 1.35
C TRP A 129 -14.61 9.83 1.05
N GLN A 130 -14.60 10.28 -0.21
CA GLN A 130 -15.41 11.43 -0.60
C GLN A 130 -16.89 11.02 -0.57
N SER A 131 -17.64 11.49 0.42
CA SER A 131 -19.09 11.30 0.45
C SER A 131 -19.67 11.90 -0.84
N ASP A 132 -20.34 11.07 -1.64
CA ASP A 132 -21.16 11.54 -2.76
C ASP A 132 -22.27 12.41 -2.15
N LEU A 133 -22.09 13.73 -2.10
CA LEU A 133 -23.12 14.71 -1.73
C LEU A 133 -24.16 14.86 -2.86
N GLY A 134 -24.54 13.75 -3.48
CA GLY A 134 -25.61 13.69 -4.47
C GLY A 134 -26.97 13.72 -3.77
N PRO A 135 -28.00 14.36 -4.37
CA PRO A 135 -29.33 14.53 -3.76
C PRO A 135 -30.09 13.22 -3.47
N ASN A 136 -29.55 12.07 -3.87
CA ASN A 136 -30.09 10.72 -3.63
C ASN A 136 -29.22 9.87 -2.68
N SER A 137 -28.35 10.48 -1.87
CA SER A 137 -27.58 9.74 -0.88
C SER A 137 -28.51 9.20 0.20
N ASN A 138 -28.81 7.90 0.16
CA ASN A 138 -29.24 7.16 1.35
C ASN A 138 -28.27 7.52 2.50
N ASN A 139 -28.76 7.61 3.74
CA ASN A 139 -27.98 7.94 4.96
C ASN A 139 -26.92 6.88 5.32
N VAL A 140 -26.15 6.40 4.35
CA VAL A 140 -25.14 5.35 4.46
C VAL A 140 -23.79 6.01 4.25
N THR A 141 -23.06 6.20 5.34
CA THR A 141 -21.70 6.72 5.32
C THR A 141 -20.74 5.59 4.95
N LYS A 142 -19.94 5.78 3.89
CA LYS A 142 -18.84 4.87 3.56
C LYS A 142 -17.63 5.18 4.44
N ILE A 143 -16.95 4.15 4.91
CA ILE A 143 -15.75 4.26 5.74
C ILE A 143 -14.66 3.33 5.21
N LEU A 144 -13.40 3.71 5.40
CA LEU A 144 -12.27 2.80 5.21
C LEU A 144 -12.14 1.94 6.46
N ASN A 145 -12.38 0.64 6.33
CA ASN A 145 -12.53 -0.28 7.47
C ASN A 145 -11.42 -1.35 7.55
N SER A 146 -10.24 -1.04 7.02
CA SER A 146 -9.04 -1.88 7.13
C SER A 146 -7.82 -0.98 7.26
N LYS A 147 -6.66 -1.53 7.64
CA LYS A 147 -5.40 -0.83 7.37
C LYS A 147 -5.12 -0.83 5.87
N VAL A 148 -4.08 -0.08 5.49
CA VAL A 148 -3.66 0.06 4.10
C VAL A 148 -2.40 -0.75 3.87
N ILE A 149 -2.43 -1.60 2.83
CA ILE A 149 -1.29 -2.39 2.35
C ILE A 149 -1.17 -2.17 0.84
N SER A 150 0.07 -2.10 0.36
CA SER A 150 0.39 -1.82 -1.03
C SER A 150 1.43 -2.82 -1.55
N ALA A 151 1.33 -3.11 -2.85
CA ALA A 151 2.39 -3.68 -3.64
C ALA A 151 2.55 -2.86 -4.93
N SER A 152 3.79 -2.74 -5.38
CA SER A 152 4.13 -2.09 -6.64
C SER A 152 5.16 -2.94 -7.38
N LEU A 153 5.05 -3.05 -8.70
CA LEU A 153 5.99 -3.78 -9.57
C LEU A 153 6.81 -2.81 -10.43
N GLY A 154 8.04 -3.18 -10.77
CA GLY A 154 8.99 -2.30 -11.46
C GLY A 154 8.60 -1.85 -12.87
N LYS A 155 7.57 -2.44 -13.50
CA LYS A 155 7.09 -2.03 -14.83
C LYS A 155 6.23 -0.76 -14.84
N GLY A 156 5.98 -0.17 -13.67
CA GLY A 156 5.20 1.06 -13.52
C GLY A 156 3.86 0.82 -12.84
N ARG A 157 3.00 1.83 -12.90
CA ARG A 157 1.68 1.89 -12.25
C ARG A 157 0.56 1.50 -13.21
N HIS A 158 -0.57 1.07 -12.68
CA HIS A 158 -1.78 0.70 -13.42
C HIS A 158 -1.57 -0.48 -14.38
N ILE A 159 -0.78 -1.45 -13.95
CA ILE A 159 -0.56 -2.68 -14.72
C ILE A 159 -1.74 -3.63 -14.54
N GLN A 160 -2.24 -4.15 -15.65
CA GLN A 160 -3.27 -5.19 -15.62
C GLN A 160 -2.60 -6.56 -15.54
N LEU A 161 -2.74 -7.21 -14.39
CA LEU A 161 -2.24 -8.58 -14.20
C LEU A 161 -3.21 -9.59 -14.78
N LYS A 162 -2.70 -10.63 -15.47
CA LYS A 162 -3.54 -11.76 -15.89
C LYS A 162 -4.02 -12.59 -14.72
N GLU A 163 -3.14 -12.84 -13.77
CA GLU A 163 -3.47 -13.50 -12.50
C GLU A 163 -3.69 -12.44 -11.41
N PRO A 164 -4.84 -12.46 -10.71
CA PRO A 164 -5.17 -11.41 -9.75
C PRO A 164 -4.32 -11.51 -8.48
N VAL A 165 -4.06 -10.36 -7.88
CA VAL A 165 -3.48 -10.24 -6.54
C VAL A 165 -4.50 -10.70 -5.52
N LYS A 166 -4.06 -11.47 -4.51
CA LYS A 166 -4.91 -11.86 -3.40
C LYS A 166 -4.61 -11.01 -2.18
N LEU A 167 -5.59 -10.20 -1.77
CA LEU A 167 -5.56 -9.38 -0.57
C LEU A 167 -6.39 -10.03 0.53
N THR A 168 -5.88 -10.02 1.75
CA THR A 168 -6.60 -10.42 2.96
C THR A 168 -6.47 -9.30 3.98
N LEU A 169 -7.58 -8.62 4.27
CA LEU A 169 -7.63 -7.45 5.14
C LEU A 169 -8.54 -7.73 6.34
N LYS A 170 -8.08 -7.42 7.55
CA LYS A 170 -8.87 -7.53 8.77
C LYS A 170 -9.71 -6.27 8.95
N HIS A 171 -11.00 -6.46 9.21
CA HIS A 171 -11.87 -5.33 9.53
C HIS A 171 -11.47 -4.68 10.86
N LEU A 172 -11.48 -3.34 10.89
CA LEU A 172 -11.25 -2.55 12.11
C LEU A 172 -12.49 -2.53 13.00
N LYS A 173 -13.68 -2.48 12.39
CA LYS A 173 -14.98 -2.54 13.04
C LYS A 173 -15.82 -3.66 12.42
N THR A 174 -16.52 -4.42 13.25
CA THR A 174 -17.44 -5.49 12.82
C THR A 174 -18.91 -5.19 13.09
N GLU A 175 -19.18 -4.15 13.88
CA GLU A 175 -20.53 -3.71 14.25
C GLU A 175 -20.97 -2.53 13.39
N ASN A 176 -22.25 -2.48 13.04
CA ASN A 176 -22.87 -1.38 12.26
C ASN A 176 -22.16 -1.09 10.91
N VAL A 177 -21.57 -2.12 10.30
CA VAL A 177 -20.94 -2.07 8.98
C VAL A 177 -21.47 -3.20 8.12
N SER A 178 -21.61 -2.96 6.82
CA SER A 178 -22.05 -3.97 5.85
C SER A 178 -21.46 -3.68 4.47
N ASN A 179 -21.62 -4.62 3.53
CA ASN A 179 -21.20 -4.48 2.13
C ASN A 179 -19.71 -4.12 1.95
N PRO A 180 -18.76 -4.95 2.44
CA PRO A 180 -17.35 -4.70 2.27
C PRO A 180 -16.99 -4.69 0.77
N THR A 181 -16.29 -3.65 0.33
CA THR A 181 -15.88 -3.48 -1.06
C THR A 181 -14.38 -3.27 -1.13
N CYS A 182 -13.69 -4.04 -1.98
CA CYS A 182 -12.29 -3.80 -2.26
C CYS A 182 -12.13 -2.53 -3.11
N VAL A 183 -11.25 -1.64 -2.67
CA VAL A 183 -10.93 -0.37 -3.33
C VAL A 183 -9.42 -0.26 -3.48
N PHE A 184 -8.98 0.53 -4.45
CA PHE A 184 -7.59 0.95 -4.58
C PHE A 184 -7.51 2.49 -4.64
N TRP A 185 -6.34 3.03 -4.33
CA TRP A 185 -6.10 4.47 -4.38
C TRP A 185 -5.70 4.87 -5.80
N ASP A 186 -6.50 5.70 -6.45
CA ASP A 186 -6.13 6.29 -7.73
C ASP A 186 -5.28 7.54 -7.51
N TYR A 187 -4.02 7.50 -7.95
CA TYR A 187 -3.09 8.62 -7.79
C TYR A 187 -3.40 9.82 -8.69
N TYR A 188 -4.09 9.63 -9.82
CA TYR A 188 -4.46 10.71 -10.74
C TYR A 188 -5.62 11.51 -10.17
N ASP A 189 -6.69 10.80 -9.81
CA ASP A 189 -7.91 11.41 -9.30
C ASP A 189 -7.86 11.67 -7.79
N LYS A 190 -6.85 11.12 -7.09
CA LYS A 190 -6.61 11.26 -5.64
C LYS A 190 -7.81 10.84 -4.81
N LEU A 191 -8.40 9.70 -5.18
CA LEU A 191 -9.61 9.16 -4.56
C LEU A 191 -9.60 7.63 -4.54
N LEU A 192 -10.43 7.07 -3.66
CA LEU A 192 -10.63 5.62 -3.56
C LEU A 192 -11.60 5.15 -4.65
N VAL A 193 -11.16 4.25 -5.50
CA VAL A 193 -11.98 3.67 -6.58
C VAL A 193 -12.32 2.22 -6.24
N GLY A 194 -13.60 1.88 -6.31
CA GLY A 194 -14.05 0.48 -6.21
C GLY A 194 -13.81 -0.27 -7.52
N GLY A 195 -13.28 -1.49 -7.43
CA GLY A 195 -13.05 -2.30 -8.62
C GLY A 195 -12.00 -3.39 -8.43
N ARG A 196 -11.53 -3.94 -9.55
CA ARG A 196 -10.37 -4.84 -9.54
C ARG A 196 -9.15 -4.02 -9.14
N VAL A 197 -8.48 -4.44 -8.07
CA VAL A 197 -7.26 -3.80 -7.59
C VAL A 197 -6.18 -3.91 -8.67
N SER A 198 -5.73 -2.76 -9.17
CA SER A 198 -4.54 -2.62 -10.01
C SER A 198 -3.30 -2.39 -9.14
N LEU A 199 -2.14 -2.83 -9.61
CA LEU A 199 -0.82 -2.49 -9.05
C LEU A 199 -0.23 -1.29 -9.80
#